data_AF-A0A3Q3GG56-F1
#
_entry.id   AF-A0A3Q3GG56-F1
#
_cell.length_a   1.000
_cell.length_b   1.000
_cell.length_c   1.000
_cell.angle_alpha   90.00
_cell.angle_beta   90.00
_cell.angle_gamma   90.00
#
_symmetry.space_group_name_H-M   'P 1'
#
loop_
_entity.id
_entity.type
_entity.pdbx_description
1 polymer ?
#
loop_
_entity_poly.entity_id
_entity_poly.type
_entity_poly.pdbx_seq_one_letter_code
_entity_poly.pdbx_strand_id
1 'polypeptide(L)'
;MVDDFQVEYYDSNKRFVPKQDWMKKATEDDADYWEKETELSKVKQQTFKVNLDIAKRRFNQTGGLFIIQFILKKDYFDLDLLRLSLLSFKLVLYSADKNEILLHLRCSAG
;
A
#
# COMPACT_ATOMS: atom_id res chain seq x y z
N MET A 1 -5.61 6.85 3.06
CA MET A 1 -6.68 7.88 2.91
C MET A 1 -7.71 7.62 3.98
N VAL A 2 -8.38 8.66 4.45
CA VAL A 2 -9.53 8.57 5.35
C VAL A 2 -10.60 9.47 4.75
N ASP A 3 -11.77 8.89 4.46
CA ASP A 3 -12.90 9.58 3.80
C ASP A 3 -12.48 10.38 2.56
N ASP A 4 -11.73 9.73 1.66
CA ASP A 4 -11.16 10.29 0.43
C ASP A 4 -10.10 11.40 0.61
N PHE A 5 -9.79 11.80 1.84
CA PHE A 5 -8.69 12.72 2.11
C PHE A 5 -7.35 12.00 2.20
N GLN A 6 -6.34 12.57 1.56
CA GLN A 6 -4.95 12.16 1.74
C GLN A 6 -4.46 12.61 3.13
N VAL A 7 -4.13 11.65 3.98
CA VAL A 7 -3.74 11.87 5.38
C VAL A 7 -2.24 12.07 5.52
N GLU A 8 -1.48 11.32 4.74
CA GLU A 8 -0.03 11.27 4.80
C GLU A 8 0.54 10.98 3.41
N TYR A 9 1.83 11.26 3.25
CA TYR A 9 2.56 11.00 2.02
C TYR A 9 3.98 10.53 2.30
N TYR A 10 4.41 9.53 1.54
CA TYR A 10 5.77 9.01 1.55
C TYR A 10 6.22 8.78 0.10
N ASP A 11 7.46 9.15 -0.19
CA ASP A 11 8.13 8.85 -1.45
C ASP A 11 9.51 8.22 -1.16
N SER A 12 10.14 7.58 -2.13
CA SER A 12 11.41 6.87 -1.90
C SER A 12 12.60 7.74 -1.50
N ASN A 13 12.47 9.06 -1.66
CA ASN A 13 13.54 10.01 -1.40
C ASN A 13 13.27 10.81 -0.12
N LYS A 14 12.07 10.74 0.45
CA LYS A 14 11.62 11.54 1.59
C LYS A 14 11.08 10.67 2.71
N ARG A 15 11.01 11.24 3.91
CA ARG A 15 10.32 10.65 5.06
C ARG A 15 8.81 10.89 4.94
N PHE A 16 8.02 10.26 5.81
CA PHE A 16 6.59 10.55 5.89
C PHE A 16 6.32 12.03 6.19
N VAL A 17 5.29 12.57 5.55
CA VAL A 17 4.80 13.93 5.78
C VAL A 17 3.30 13.87 6.05
N PRO A 18 2.83 14.26 7.24
CA PRO A 18 1.39 14.41 7.50
C PRO A 18 0.82 15.53 6.64
N LYS A 19 -0.36 15.30 6.08
CA LYS A 19 -1.09 16.25 5.22
C LYS A 19 -2.30 16.88 5.90
N GLN A 20 -2.73 16.33 7.03
CA GLN A 20 -3.89 16.78 7.78
C GLN A 20 -3.51 17.18 9.20
N ASP A 21 -4.09 18.27 9.70
CA ASP A 21 -3.75 18.78 11.05
C ASP A 21 -4.22 17.86 12.16
N TRP A 22 -5.34 17.17 11.97
CA TRP A 22 -5.81 16.17 12.93
C TRP A 22 -4.86 14.96 13.01
N MET A 23 -4.15 14.63 11.93
CA MET A 23 -3.16 13.55 11.95
C MET A 23 -1.93 13.95 12.75
N LYS A 24 -1.50 15.22 12.65
CA LYS A 24 -0.41 15.75 13.49
C LYS A 24 -0.77 15.57 14.96
N LYS A 25 -1.94 16.08 15.37
CA LYS A 25 -2.46 15.96 16.74
C LYS A 25 -2.57 14.51 17.22
N ALA A 26 -3.07 13.61 16.37
CA ALA A 26 -3.20 12.19 16.71
C ALA A 26 -1.86 11.48 16.94
N THR A 27 -0.76 12.04 16.43
CA THR A 27 0.60 11.48 16.57
C THR A 27 1.50 12.27 17.51
N GLU A 28 1.02 13.35 18.11
CA GLU A 28 1.83 14.25 18.96
C GLU A 28 2.39 13.53 20.20
N ASP A 29 1.69 12.53 20.73
CA ASP A 29 2.09 11.78 21.91
C ASP A 29 3.18 10.71 21.62
N ASP A 30 3.44 10.35 20.36
CA ASP A 30 4.51 9.42 19.95
C ASP A 30 5.51 10.13 19.04
N ALA A 31 6.54 10.73 19.66
CA ALA A 31 7.58 11.49 18.98
C ALA A 31 8.31 10.69 17.88
N ASP A 32 8.36 9.36 18.01
CA ASP A 32 9.07 8.47 17.08
C ASP A 32 8.14 7.88 16.00
N TYR A 33 6.84 8.18 16.04
CA TYR A 33 5.82 7.59 15.16
C TYR A 33 6.22 7.69 13.68
N TRP A 34 6.56 8.89 13.22
CA TRP A 34 6.90 9.15 11.82
C TRP A 34 8.22 8.52 11.39
N GLU A 35 9.16 8.35 12.32
CA GLU A 35 10.42 7.65 12.05
C GLU A 35 10.19 6.15 11.90
N LYS A 36 9.42 5.54 12.81
CA LYS A 36 9.01 4.14 12.72
C LYS A 36 8.29 3.85 11.39
N GLU A 37 7.31 4.66 11.01
CA GLU A 37 6.58 4.49 9.74
C GLU A 37 7.51 4.64 8.52
N THR A 38 8.46 5.58 8.58
CA THR A 38 9.48 5.77 7.54
C THR A 38 10.34 4.51 7.38
N GLU A 39 10.85 3.93 8.47
CA GLU A 39 11.66 2.71 8.40
C GLU A 39 10.86 1.50 7.91
N LEU A 40 9.61 1.33 8.38
CA LEU A 40 8.71 0.30 7.86
C LEU A 40 8.49 0.43 6.35
N SER A 41 8.37 1.65 5.84
CA SER A 41 8.17 1.88 4.41
C SER A 41 9.43 1.67 3.58
N LYS A 42 10.62 1.95 4.12
CA LYS A 42 11.89 1.55 3.49
C LYS A 42 12.01 0.03 3.37
N VAL A 43 11.64 -0.71 4.41
CA VAL A 43 11.62 -2.19 4.37
C VAL A 43 10.64 -2.68 3.30
N LYS A 44 9.42 -2.14 3.26
CA LYS A 44 8.42 -2.46 2.23
C LYS A 44 8.95 -2.18 0.81
N GLN A 45 9.64 -1.06 0.58
CA GLN A 45 10.26 -0.76 -0.71
C GLN A 45 11.26 -1.83 -1.15
N GLN A 46 12.13 -2.28 -0.24
CA GLN A 46 13.10 -3.32 -0.55
C GLN A 46 12.40 -4.65 -0.87
N THR A 47 11.36 -5.01 -0.12
CA THR A 47 10.53 -6.19 -0.40
C THR A 47 9.88 -6.10 -1.78
N PHE A 48 9.34 -4.93 -2.17
CA PHE A 48 8.76 -4.74 -3.51
C PHE A 48 9.79 -4.87 -4.63
N LYS A 49 11.02 -4.37 -4.45
CA LYS A 49 12.12 -4.57 -5.43
C LYS A 49 12.42 -6.05 -5.65
N VAL A 50 12.57 -6.82 -4.57
CA VAL A 50 12.80 -8.28 -4.66
C VAL A 50 11.63 -9.00 -5.34
N ASN A 51 10.40 -8.65 -4.97
CA ASN A 51 9.20 -9.24 -5.57
C ASN A 51 9.07 -8.91 -7.05
N LEU A 52 9.48 -7.70 -7.48
CA LEU A 52 9.54 -7.30 -8.87
C LEU A 52 10.49 -8.21 -9.67
N ASP A 53 11.69 -8.47 -9.14
CA ASP A 53 12.68 -9.32 -9.80
C ASP A 53 12.23 -10.79 -9.85
N ILE A 54 11.46 -11.25 -8.86
CA ILE A 54 10.81 -12.57 -8.89
C ILE A 54 9.71 -12.60 -9.96
N ALA A 55 8.86 -11.57 -10.02
CA ALA A 55 7.77 -11.48 -10.99
C ALA A 55 8.31 -11.46 -12.43
N LYS A 56 9.34 -10.65 -12.71
CA LYS A 56 10.02 -10.61 -14.02
C LYS A 56 10.49 -12.00 -14.46
N ARG A 57 11.15 -12.73 -13.56
CA ARG A 57 11.59 -14.11 -13.82
C ARG A 57 10.42 -15.06 -14.08
N ARG A 58 9.36 -15.01 -13.28
CA ARG A 58 8.19 -15.90 -13.41
C ARG A 58 7.42 -15.69 -14.72
N PHE A 59 7.33 -14.44 -15.20
CA PHE A 59 6.64 -14.13 -16.45
C PHE A 59 7.57 -14.15 -17.68
N ASN A 60 8.82 -14.61 -17.50
CA ASN A 60 9.86 -14.65 -18.53
C ASN A 60 10.04 -13.30 -19.23
N GLN A 61 10.08 -12.23 -18.44
CA GLN A 61 10.23 -10.87 -18.90
C GLN A 61 11.68 -10.42 -18.73
N THR A 62 12.31 -10.00 -19.83
CA THR A 62 13.75 -9.63 -19.88
C THR A 62 13.98 -8.12 -20.04
N GLY A 63 12.91 -7.34 -20.25
CA GLY A 63 12.91 -5.88 -20.38
C GLY A 63 11.48 -5.33 -20.22
N GLY A 64 11.33 -4.00 -20.21
CA GLY A 64 10.01 -3.33 -20.14
C GLY A 64 9.78 -2.52 -18.85
N LEU A 65 8.71 -1.71 -18.87
CA LEU A 65 8.25 -0.95 -17.70
C LEU A 65 7.32 -1.84 -16.86
N PHE A 66 7.65 -2.00 -15.58
CA PHE A 66 6.83 -2.73 -14.63
C PHE A 66 6.30 -1.78 -13.57
N ILE A 67 4.97 -1.79 -13.41
CA ILE A 67 4.31 -1.05 -12.33
C ILE A 67 3.64 -2.07 -11.42
N ILE A 68 4.02 -2.03 -10.14
CA ILE A 68 3.31 -2.73 -9.07
C ILE A 68 2.46 -1.71 -8.35
N GLN A 69 1.14 -1.89 -8.38
CA GLN A 69 0.22 -1.11 -7.57
C GLN A 69 -0.36 -1.98 -6.46
N PHE A 70 -0.30 -1.46 -5.23
CA PHE A 70 -0.81 -2.12 -4.04
C PHE A 70 -1.83 -1.23 -3.37
N ILE A 71 -3.08 -1.70 -3.29
CA ILE A 71 -4.17 -1.00 -2.63
C ILE A 71 -4.73 -1.91 -1.54
N LEU A 72 -4.63 -1.44 -0.31
CA LEU A 72 -5.37 -1.97 0.83
C LEU A 72 -6.51 -1.01 1.14
N LYS A 73 -7.72 -1.54 1.23
CA LYS A 73 -8.88 -0.79 1.67
C LYS A 73 -9.51 -1.49 2.85
N LYS A 74 -9.74 -0.76 3.94
CA LYS A 74 -10.49 -1.23 5.09
C LYS A 74 -11.74 -0.37 5.22
N ASP A 75 -12.89 -0.98 5.01
CA ASP A 75 -14.19 -0.33 5.17
C ASP A 75 -14.86 -0.80 6.46
N TYR A 76 -15.48 0.12 7.18
CA TYR A 76 -16.33 -0.17 8.34
C TYR A 76 -17.77 0.08 7.95
N PHE A 77 -18.62 -0.94 8.10
CA PHE A 77 -20.06 -0.79 7.92
C PHE A 77 -20.69 -0.77 9.31
N ASP A 78 -21.29 0.37 9.68
CA ASP A 78 -22.18 0.43 10.84
C ASP A 78 -23.52 -0.16 10.41
N LEU A 79 -23.65 -1.47 10.59
CA LEU A 79 -24.94 -2.14 10.69
C LEU A 79 -25.18 -2.36 12.18
N ASP A 80 -26.27 -1.78 12.69
CA ASP A 80 -26.66 -1.82 14.10
C ASP A 80 -26.28 -3.16 14.76
N LEU A 81 -25.27 -3.10 15.63
CA LEU A 81 -24.71 -4.17 16.51
C LEU A 81 -23.74 -5.22 15.91
N LEU A 82 -23.32 -5.16 14.65
CA LEU A 82 -22.18 -5.96 14.16
C LEU A 82 -21.23 -5.10 13.33
N ARG A 83 -20.09 -4.72 13.93
CA ARG A 83 -18.99 -4.05 13.23
C ARG A 83 -18.29 -5.04 12.30
N LEU A 84 -18.80 -5.19 11.08
CA LEU A 84 -18.12 -5.94 10.03
C LEU A 84 -17.03 -5.05 9.41
N SER A 85 -15.80 -5.56 9.40
CA SER A 85 -14.70 -4.92 8.68
C SER A 85 -14.40 -5.70 7.41
N LEU A 86 -14.43 -5.03 6.25
CA LEU A 86 -14.00 -5.62 5.00
C LEU A 86 -12.59 -5.15 4.67
N LEU A 87 -11.63 -6.08 4.55
CA LEU A 87 -10.28 -5.80 4.06
C LEU A 87 -10.17 -6.27 2.61
N SER A 88 -9.98 -5.33 1.68
CA SER A 88 -9.76 -5.62 0.27
C SER A 88 -8.30 -5.42 -0.12
N PHE A 89 -7.76 -6.37 -0.88
CA PHE A 89 -6.40 -6.37 -1.42
C PHE A 89 -6.45 -6.34 -2.95
N LYS A 90 -5.83 -5.34 -3.58
CA LYS A 90 -5.64 -5.30 -5.03
C LYS A 90 -4.17 -5.15 -5.35
N LEU A 91 -3.61 -6.15 -6.03
CA LEU A 91 -2.29 -6.11 -6.65
C LEU A 91 -2.49 -6.03 -8.17
N VAL A 92 -1.96 -5.00 -8.80
CA VAL A 92 -1.97 -4.87 -10.27
C VAL A 92 -0.55 -4.84 -10.78
N LEU A 93 -0.26 -5.69 -11.76
CA LEU A 93 1.02 -5.75 -12.46
C LEU A 93 0.81 -5.32 -13.91
N TYR A 94 1.51 -4.26 -14.30
CA TYR A 94 1.55 -3.82 -15.69
C TYR A 94 2.91 -4.19 -16.30
N SER A 95 2.89 -4.69 -17.55
CA SER A 95 4.06 -4.87 -18.41
C SER A 95 3.77 -4.14 -19.71
N ALA A 96 4.76 -3.42 -20.24
CA ALA A 96 4.61 -2.64 -21.49
C ALA A 96 4.49 -3.54 -22.74
N ASP A 97 4.89 -4.81 -22.62
CA ASP A 97 5.03 -5.77 -23.70
C ASP A 97 3.91 -6.83 -23.73
N LYS A 98 3.10 -6.93 -22.67
CA LYS A 98 1.89 -7.78 -22.63
C LYS A 98 0.79 -7.07 -21.84
N ASN A 99 -0.40 -6.99 -22.44
CA ASN A 99 -1.65 -6.50 -21.81
C ASN A 99 -1.75 -6.91 -20.33
N GLU A 100 -2.25 -5.98 -19.50
CA GLU A 100 -2.42 -6.07 -18.04
C GLU A 100 -2.49 -7.51 -17.49
N ILE A 101 -1.56 -7.88 -16.61
CA ILE A 101 -1.65 -9.13 -15.85
C ILE A 101 -2.31 -8.81 -14.50
N LEU A 102 -3.64 -8.91 -14.48
CA LEU A 102 -4.43 -8.66 -13.27
C LEU A 102 -4.41 -9.92 -12.37
N LEU A 103 -3.56 -9.91 -11.33
CA LEU A 103 -3.59 -10.94 -10.29
C LEU A 103 -4.55 -10.52 -9.18
N HIS A 104 -5.84 -10.88 -9.31
CA HIS A 104 -6.79 -10.74 -8.22
C HIS A 104 -6.59 -11.86 -7.18
N LEU A 105 -5.84 -11.57 -6.11
CA LEU A 105 -5.80 -12.40 -4.92
C LEU A 105 -6.91 -11.92 -3.97
N ARG A 106 -8.03 -12.65 -3.87
CA ARG A 106 -9.02 -12.45 -2.80
C ARG A 106 -8.54 -13.22 -1.57
N CYS A 107 -8.28 -12.51 -0.48
CA CYS A 107 -8.16 -13.12 0.84
C CYS A 107 -9.39 -12.69 1.64
N SER A 108 -10.22 -13.65 2.05
CA SER A 108 -11.26 -13.41 3.05
C SER A 108 -10.60 -13.52 4.41
N ALA A 109 -10.62 -12.46 5.21
CA ALA A 109 -10.44 -12.62 6.65
C ALA A 109 -11.70 -13.33 7.16
N GLY A 110 -11.54 -14.56 7.65
CA GLY A 110 -12.56 -15.25 8.45
C GLY A 110 -12.54 -14.74 9.88
#